data_AF-A0A0G1WSZ1-F1
#
_entry.id   AF-A0A0G1WSZ1-F1
#
_cell.length_a   1.000
_cell.length_b   1.000
_cell.length_c   1.000
_cell.angle_alpha   90.00
_cell.angle_beta   90.00
_cell.angle_gamma   90.00
#
_symmetry.space_group_name_H-M   'P 1'
#
loop_
_entity.id
_entity.type
_entity.pdbx_description
1 polymer ?
#
loop_
_entity_poly.entity_id
_entity_poly.type
_entity_poly.pdbx_seq_one_letter_code
_entity_poly.pdbx_strand_id
1 'polypeptide(L)'
;MNEEFGAALAEIAEEKGLDKSEILKMIEASLAAAFRKDYGTKDQNIVVDLNPENMAMKIFDVKTVVEVPEDAQKEITLEDGKKLKKSAKLGDEIRTDITPKTGTSFGRIAAQTAKQVIIQKLREAERNVLFTEFKAKERQLITGVVQRMEKDTVLVDMGRATGVLFPSEQIKNEQYKIGLASSRSKLSLVRPVRGPRSRFRAIRRVLIPSARVWDSAALACRPSWPNSAERKSILSSGARIR
;
A
#
# COMPACT_ATOMS: atom_id res chain seq x y z
N MET A 1 -21.25 11.03 -24.89
CA MET A 1 -20.19 10.08 -24.49
C MET A 1 -18.94 10.77 -23.92
N ASN A 2 -18.31 11.77 -24.57
CA ASN A 2 -17.10 12.41 -23.99
C ASN A 2 -17.41 13.32 -22.78
N GLU A 3 -18.52 14.04 -22.79
CA GLU A 3 -18.89 14.94 -21.68
C GLU A 3 -19.36 14.18 -20.43
N GLU A 4 -20.11 13.08 -20.61
CA GLU A 4 -20.54 12.19 -19.52
C GLU A 4 -19.35 11.63 -18.73
N PHE A 5 -18.25 11.30 -19.43
CA PHE A 5 -17.04 10.80 -18.79
C PHE A 5 -16.30 11.88 -17.98
N GLY A 6 -16.26 13.12 -18.49
CA GLY A 6 -15.67 14.26 -17.79
C GLY A 6 -16.43 14.63 -16.50
N ALA A 7 -17.76 14.56 -16.53
CA ALA A 7 -18.61 14.81 -15.37
C ALA A 7 -18.44 13.73 -14.28
N ALA A 8 -18.46 12.46 -14.66
CA ALA A 8 -18.24 11.35 -13.73
C ALA A 8 -16.85 11.39 -13.07
N LEU A 9 -15.82 11.85 -13.80
CA LEU A 9 -14.48 12.05 -13.25
C LEU A 9 -14.44 13.17 -12.20
N ALA A 10 -15.18 14.25 -12.42
CA ALA A 10 -15.26 15.37 -11.47
C ALA A 10 -15.94 14.94 -10.16
N GLU A 11 -17.03 14.18 -10.25
CA GLU A 11 -17.74 13.65 -9.09
C GLU A 11 -16.84 12.73 -8.24
N ILE A 12 -16.13 11.79 -8.87
CA ILE A 12 -15.21 10.87 -8.17
C ILE A 12 -14.04 11.64 -7.53
N ALA A 13 -13.55 12.69 -8.20
CA ALA A 13 -12.49 13.54 -7.68
C ALA A 13 -12.94 14.29 -6.41
N GLU A 14 -14.16 14.84 -6.40
CA GLU A 14 -14.73 15.54 -5.25
C GLU A 14 -15.03 14.60 -4.07
N GLU A 15 -15.70 13.46 -4.30
CA GLU A 15 -16.05 12.51 -3.23
C GLU A 15 -14.82 11.97 -2.49
N LYS A 16 -13.71 11.81 -3.20
CA LYS A 16 -12.50 11.16 -2.69
C LYS A 16 -11.37 12.13 -2.37
N GLY A 17 -11.58 13.43 -2.60
CA GLY A 17 -10.61 14.49 -2.35
C GLY A 17 -9.35 14.36 -3.19
N LEU A 18 -9.49 13.99 -4.46
CA LEU A 18 -8.39 13.83 -5.40
C LEU A 18 -8.36 14.97 -6.41
N ASP A 19 -7.17 15.47 -6.72
CA ASP A 19 -7.02 16.51 -7.73
C ASP A 19 -7.28 15.96 -9.14
N LYS A 20 -8.22 16.56 -9.86
CA LYS A 20 -8.57 16.20 -11.23
C LYS A 20 -7.34 16.18 -12.15
N SER A 21 -6.41 17.13 -11.96
CA SER A 21 -5.17 17.21 -12.72
C SER A 21 -4.23 16.02 -12.50
N GLU A 22 -4.19 15.46 -11.29
CA GLU A 22 -3.36 14.28 -11.02
C GLU A 22 -3.95 13.05 -11.69
N ILE A 23 -5.28 12.89 -11.65
CA ILE A 23 -5.97 11.78 -12.32
C ILE A 23 -5.71 11.84 -13.83
N LEU A 24 -5.81 13.02 -14.45
CA LEU A 24 -5.57 13.19 -15.88
C LEU A 24 -4.15 12.79 -16.28
N LYS A 25 -3.11 13.27 -15.57
CA LYS A 25 -1.71 12.89 -15.82
C LYS A 25 -1.48 11.38 -15.72
N MET A 26 -2.17 10.73 -14.79
CA MET A 26 -2.08 9.27 -14.63
C MET A 26 -2.74 8.51 -15.78
N ILE A 27 -3.88 9.01 -16.27
CA ILE A 27 -4.55 8.45 -17.44
C ILE A 27 -3.65 8.63 -18.68
N GLU A 28 -3.06 9.82 -18.89
CA GLU A 28 -2.10 10.08 -19.98
C GLU A 28 -0.93 9.09 -19.97
N ALA A 29 -0.27 8.93 -18.82
CA ALA A 29 0.85 7.99 -18.67
C ALA A 29 0.45 6.53 -18.90
N SER A 30 -0.73 6.14 -18.42
CA SER A 30 -1.21 4.77 -18.60
C SER A 30 -1.62 4.49 -20.05
N LEU A 31 -2.19 5.46 -20.74
CA LEU A 31 -2.55 5.35 -22.15
C LEU A 31 -1.30 5.28 -23.02
N ALA A 32 -0.27 6.07 -22.71
CA ALA A 32 1.04 5.97 -23.36
C ALA A 32 1.63 4.56 -23.21
N ALA A 33 1.58 3.99 -22.00
CA ALA A 33 2.06 2.62 -21.75
C ALA A 33 1.23 1.55 -22.49
N ALA A 34 -0.09 1.70 -22.54
CA ALA A 34 -0.97 0.80 -23.29
C ALA A 34 -0.70 0.87 -24.79
N PHE A 35 -0.55 2.07 -25.34
CA PHE A 35 -0.25 2.27 -26.76
C PHE A 35 1.10 1.66 -27.14
N ARG A 36 2.14 1.81 -26.29
CA ARG A 36 3.45 1.16 -26.49
C ARG A 36 3.34 -0.36 -26.61
N LYS A 37 2.39 -0.98 -25.91
CA LYS A 37 2.19 -2.43 -25.94
C LYS A 37 1.50 -2.92 -27.21
N ASP A 38 0.49 -2.19 -27.67
CA ASP A 38 -0.38 -2.63 -28.76
C ASP A 38 0.12 -2.20 -30.15
N TYR A 39 0.78 -1.04 -30.24
CA TYR A 39 1.19 -0.42 -31.51
C TYR A 39 2.68 -0.04 -31.55
N GLY A 40 3.35 -0.06 -30.40
CA GLY A 40 4.72 0.42 -30.28
C GLY A 40 5.77 -0.61 -30.70
N THR A 41 6.95 -0.09 -31.01
CA THR A 41 8.20 -0.84 -30.99
C THR A 41 8.88 -0.65 -29.63
N LYS A 42 9.76 -1.59 -29.24
CA LYS A 42 10.49 -1.52 -27.96
C LYS A 42 11.29 -0.20 -27.95
N ASP A 43 10.91 0.72 -27.07
CA ASP A 43 11.60 1.99 -26.76
C ASP A 43 11.13 3.28 -27.47
N GLN A 44 9.91 3.32 -28.03
CA GLN A 44 9.30 4.58 -28.48
C GLN A 44 8.87 5.51 -27.33
N ASN A 45 9.18 6.80 -27.44
CA ASN A 45 8.79 7.81 -26.46
C ASN A 45 7.43 8.43 -26.80
N ILE A 46 6.39 7.76 -26.32
CA ILE A 46 5.00 8.13 -26.59
C ILE A 46 4.48 9.01 -25.47
N VAL A 47 3.92 10.16 -25.84
CA VAL A 47 3.24 11.11 -24.96
C VAL A 47 1.79 11.24 -25.41
N VAL A 48 0.88 11.26 -24.44
CA VAL A 48 -0.55 11.45 -24.68
C VAL A 48 -0.94 12.76 -24.06
N ASP A 49 -1.57 13.64 -24.83
CA ASP A 49 -2.18 14.86 -24.31
C ASP A 49 -3.70 14.67 -24.29
N LEU A 50 -4.30 14.84 -23.11
CA LEU A 50 -5.75 14.81 -22.91
C LEU A 50 -6.27 16.23 -22.64
N ASN A 51 -7.18 16.69 -23.49
CA ASN A 51 -7.86 17.96 -23.25
C ASN A 51 -8.94 17.79 -22.17
N PRO A 52 -8.95 18.63 -21.11
CA PRO A 52 -9.83 18.46 -19.96
C PRO A 52 -11.31 18.79 -20.21
N GLU A 53 -11.62 19.51 -21.29
CA GLU A 53 -12.98 19.97 -21.61
C GLU A 53 -13.72 19.00 -22.54
N ASN A 54 -13.11 18.67 -23.68
CA ASN A 54 -13.73 17.79 -24.69
C ASN A 54 -13.28 16.32 -24.58
N MET A 55 -12.37 16.02 -23.64
CA MET A 55 -11.73 14.70 -23.47
C MET A 55 -11.13 14.16 -24.78
N ALA A 56 -10.75 15.05 -25.70
CA ALA A 56 -10.09 14.67 -26.94
C ALA A 56 -8.64 14.28 -26.64
N MET A 57 -8.27 13.09 -27.10
CA MET A 57 -6.96 12.50 -26.92
C MET A 57 -6.12 12.66 -28.17
N LYS A 58 -4.89 13.15 -28.01
CA LYS A 58 -3.88 13.15 -29.06
C LYS A 58 -2.66 12.37 -28.59
N ILE A 59 -2.09 11.59 -29.50
CA ILE A 59 -0.92 10.75 -29.22
C ILE A 59 0.24 11.28 -30.05
N PHE A 60 1.32 11.58 -29.36
CA PHE A 60 2.53 12.10 -29.95
C PHE A 60 3.67 11.11 -29.77
N ASP A 61 4.41 10.86 -30.85
CA ASP A 61 5.75 10.29 -30.80
C ASP A 61 6.76 11.43 -30.66
N VAL A 62 7.53 11.41 -29.57
CA VAL A 62 8.49 12.46 -29.24
C VAL A 62 9.88 11.99 -29.62
N LYS A 63 10.52 12.72 -30.55
CA LYS A 63 11.89 12.46 -30.96
C LYS A 63 12.81 13.64 -30.66
N THR A 64 13.99 13.35 -30.14
CA THR A 64 15.03 14.33 -29.84
C THR A 64 15.90 14.57 -31.06
N VAL A 65 16.17 15.85 -31.37
CA VAL A 65 17.04 16.21 -32.50
C VAL A 65 18.50 16.12 -32.08
N VAL A 66 19.27 15.25 -32.73
CA VAL A 66 20.70 15.03 -32.48
C VAL A 66 21.49 15.03 -33.80
N GLU A 67 22.81 15.20 -33.72
CA GLU A 67 23.69 15.17 -34.91
C GLU A 67 23.90 13.74 -35.41
N VAL A 68 24.18 12.81 -34.51
CA VAL A 68 24.40 11.39 -34.82
C VAL A 68 23.39 10.58 -34.01
N PRO A 69 22.35 9.99 -34.64
CA PRO A 69 21.37 9.18 -33.93
C PRO A 69 21.98 7.83 -33.53
N GLU A 70 21.99 7.53 -32.24
CA GLU A 70 22.29 6.21 -31.68
C GLU A 70 21.04 5.32 -31.69
N ASP A 71 19.88 5.91 -31.37
CA ASP A 71 18.58 5.23 -31.31
C ASP A 71 17.62 5.81 -32.39
N ALA A 72 17.46 5.11 -33.52
CA ALA A 72 16.57 5.55 -34.62
C ALA A 72 15.08 5.75 -34.24
N GLN A 73 14.67 5.25 -33.07
CA GLN A 73 13.30 5.37 -32.57
C GLN A 73 13.07 6.64 -31.76
N LYS A 74 14.07 7.09 -31.00
CA LYS A 74 14.00 8.24 -30.10
C LYS A 74 14.65 9.48 -30.69
N GLU A 75 15.50 9.30 -31.69
CA GLU A 75 16.35 10.37 -32.21
C GLU A 75 16.09 10.63 -33.69
N ILE A 76 16.27 11.89 -34.08
CA ILE A 76 16.13 12.35 -35.46
C ILE A 76 17.29 13.27 -35.82
N THR A 77 17.75 13.20 -37.06
CA THR A 77 18.79 14.09 -37.58
C THR A 77 18.27 15.53 -37.67
N LEU A 78 19.18 16.50 -37.67
CA LEU A 78 18.83 17.91 -37.91
C LEU A 78 18.10 18.14 -39.24
N GLU A 79 18.47 17.39 -40.27
CA GLU A 79 17.88 17.52 -41.60
C GLU A 79 16.42 17.06 -41.61
N ASP A 80 16.15 15.90 -41.02
CA ASP A 80 14.79 15.36 -40.94
C ASP A 80 13.93 16.10 -39.91
N GLY A 81 14.55 16.57 -38.81
CA GLY A 81 13.88 17.43 -37.83
C GLY A 81 13.42 18.76 -38.43
N LYS A 82 14.25 19.38 -39.29
CA LYS A 82 13.89 20.62 -40.01
C LYS A 82 12.75 20.43 -41.02
N LYS A 83 12.59 19.24 -41.59
CA LYS A 83 11.43 18.91 -42.48
C LYS A 83 10.12 18.88 -41.71
N LEU A 84 10.12 18.40 -40.48
CA LEU A 84 8.94 18.34 -39.61
C LEU A 84 8.63 19.70 -38.97
N LYS A 85 9.66 20.39 -38.45
CA LYS A 85 9.54 21.74 -37.88
C LYS A 85 10.70 22.62 -38.34
N LYS A 86 10.38 23.67 -39.11
CA LYS A 86 11.38 24.61 -39.66
C LYS A 86 12.21 25.36 -38.60
N SER A 87 11.74 25.43 -37.36
CA SER A 87 12.40 26.10 -36.24
C SER A 87 13.26 25.19 -35.36
N ALA A 88 13.42 23.90 -35.72
CA ALA A 88 14.11 22.93 -34.88
C ALA A 88 15.62 23.22 -34.74
N LYS A 89 16.11 23.21 -33.50
CA LYS A 89 17.53 23.29 -33.13
C LYS A 89 18.04 21.95 -32.59
N LEU A 90 19.36 21.82 -32.48
CA LEU A 90 19.98 20.68 -31.80
C LEU A 90 19.51 20.62 -30.33
N GLY A 91 19.08 19.44 -29.91
CA GLY A 91 18.55 19.20 -28.57
C GLY A 91 17.05 19.46 -28.41
N ASP A 92 16.33 19.93 -29.44
CA ASP A 92 14.88 20.13 -29.34
C ASP A 92 14.10 18.81 -29.44
N GLU A 93 12.94 18.76 -28.78
CA GLU A 93 11.98 17.66 -28.89
C GLU A 93 10.91 17.94 -29.95
N ILE A 94 10.85 17.09 -30.97
CA ILE A 94 9.83 17.14 -32.02
C ILE A 94 8.73 16.14 -31.70
N ARG A 95 7.52 16.67 -31.50
CA ARG A 95 6.29 15.89 -31.34
C ARG A 95 5.66 15.64 -32.70
N THR A 96 5.51 14.36 -33.07
CA THR A 96 4.81 13.93 -34.29
C THR A 96 3.49 13.28 -33.90
N ASP A 97 2.37 13.75 -34.45
CA ASP A 97 1.07 13.17 -34.17
C ASP A 97 0.92 11.83 -34.89
N ILE A 98 0.78 10.75 -34.11
CA ILE A 98 0.62 9.37 -34.59
C ILE A 98 -0.78 8.82 -34.35
N THR A 99 -1.74 9.70 -34.00
CA THR A 99 -3.09 9.28 -33.60
C THR A 99 -3.74 8.46 -34.73
N PRO A 100 -4.02 7.16 -34.52
CA PRO A 100 -4.63 6.33 -35.55
C PRO A 100 -6.06 6.80 -35.80
N LYS A 101 -6.32 7.31 -37.01
CA LYS A 101 -7.64 7.84 -37.41
C LYS A 101 -8.68 6.73 -37.66
N THR A 102 -8.23 5.49 -37.80
CA THR A 102 -9.06 4.35 -38.17
C THR A 102 -9.03 3.32 -37.04
N GLY A 103 -9.91 3.42 -36.05
CA GLY A 103 -9.94 2.40 -35.00
C GLY A 103 -10.87 2.68 -33.83
N THR A 104 -12.13 2.29 -33.99
CA THR A 104 -13.10 2.13 -32.90
C THR A 104 -12.56 1.25 -31.74
N SER A 105 -11.50 0.47 -31.99
CA SER A 105 -10.78 -0.33 -31.00
C SER A 105 -9.99 0.49 -29.97
N PHE A 106 -9.33 1.57 -30.40
CA PHE A 106 -8.42 2.31 -29.52
C PHE A 106 -9.18 3.07 -28.43
N GLY A 107 -10.32 3.68 -28.78
CA GLY A 107 -11.21 4.32 -27.80
C GLY A 107 -11.72 3.34 -26.73
N ARG A 108 -12.00 2.08 -27.10
CA ARG A 108 -12.43 1.04 -26.14
C ARG A 108 -11.31 0.65 -25.19
N ILE A 109 -10.10 0.46 -25.70
CA ILE A 109 -8.91 0.14 -24.89
C ILE A 109 -8.59 1.31 -23.95
N ALA A 110 -8.71 2.54 -24.46
CA ALA A 110 -8.50 3.75 -23.68
C ALA A 110 -9.50 3.87 -22.52
N ALA A 111 -10.79 3.63 -22.79
CA ALA A 111 -11.82 3.64 -21.75
C ALA A 111 -11.60 2.57 -20.66
N GLN A 112 -11.23 1.34 -21.07
CA GLN A 112 -10.95 0.25 -20.13
C GLN A 112 -9.72 0.54 -19.26
N THR A 113 -8.66 1.05 -19.89
CA THR A 113 -7.43 1.43 -19.21
C THR A 113 -7.67 2.57 -18.23
N ALA A 114 -8.39 3.61 -18.65
CA ALA A 114 -8.75 4.74 -17.79
C ALA A 114 -9.51 4.27 -16.55
N LYS A 115 -10.54 3.41 -16.71
CA LYS A 115 -11.26 2.81 -15.59
C LYS A 115 -10.32 2.09 -14.62
N GLN A 116 -9.39 1.30 -15.16
CA GLN A 116 -8.44 0.54 -14.35
C GLN A 116 -7.51 1.45 -13.54
N VAL A 117 -7.01 2.52 -14.16
CA VAL A 117 -6.10 3.50 -13.53
C VAL A 117 -6.81 4.27 -12.42
N ILE A 118 -8.06 4.69 -12.65
CA ILE A 118 -8.88 5.38 -11.66
C ILE A 118 -9.07 4.48 -10.43
N ILE A 119 -9.45 3.21 -10.63
CA ILE A 119 -9.63 2.25 -9.54
C ILE A 119 -8.31 2.02 -8.79
N GLN A 120 -7.18 1.97 -9.49
CA GLN A 120 -5.87 1.84 -8.87
C GLN A 120 -5.51 3.05 -8.01
N LYS A 121 -5.71 4.27 -8.53
CA LYS A 121 -5.42 5.51 -7.81
C LYS A 121 -6.33 5.70 -6.60
N LEU A 122 -7.61 5.36 -6.74
CA LEU A 122 -8.55 5.35 -5.64
C LEU A 122 -8.08 4.44 -4.50
N ARG A 123 -7.66 3.21 -4.84
CA ARG A 123 -7.10 2.27 -3.85
C ARG A 123 -5.78 2.74 -3.25
N GLU A 124 -4.97 3.51 -3.97
CA GLU A 124 -3.75 4.13 -3.43
C GLU A 124 -4.08 5.22 -2.42
N ALA A 125 -5.01 6.11 -2.76
CA ALA A 125 -5.47 7.18 -1.88
C ALA A 125 -6.05 6.62 -0.58
N GLU A 126 -6.95 5.64 -0.67
CA GLU A 126 -7.52 4.96 0.49
C GLU A 126 -6.43 4.28 1.34
N ARG A 127 -5.46 3.61 0.70
CA ARG A 127 -4.32 3.00 1.41
C ARG A 127 -3.45 4.03 2.12
N ASN A 128 -3.23 5.19 1.53
CA ASN A 128 -2.42 6.26 2.12
C ASN A 128 -3.09 6.82 3.38
N VAL A 129 -4.41 7.00 3.36
CA VAL A 129 -5.19 7.44 4.54
C VAL A 129 -5.15 6.39 5.65
N LEU A 130 -5.34 5.11 5.32
CA LEU A 130 -5.21 4.04 6.32
C LEU A 130 -3.79 3.97 6.87
N PHE A 131 -2.78 4.13 6.02
CA PHE A 131 -1.38 4.11 6.44
C PHE A 131 -1.08 5.22 7.46
N THR A 132 -1.54 6.45 7.24
CA THR A 132 -1.31 7.55 8.19
C THR A 132 -2.02 7.31 9.52
N GLU A 133 -3.25 6.81 9.50
CA GLU A 133 -4.01 6.46 10.71
C GLU A 133 -3.31 5.37 11.53
N PHE A 134 -2.91 4.27 10.90
CA PHE A 134 -2.28 3.14 11.58
C PHE A 134 -0.84 3.40 11.97
N LYS A 135 -0.13 4.30 11.28
CA LYS A 135 1.21 4.75 11.67
C LYS A 135 1.19 5.48 13.02
N ALA A 136 0.14 6.26 13.30
CA ALA A 136 -0.03 6.93 14.61
C ALA A 136 -0.33 5.93 15.74
N LYS A 137 -0.98 4.80 15.42
CA LYS A 137 -1.33 3.73 16.35
C LYS A 137 -0.26 2.63 16.46
N GLU A 138 0.95 2.86 15.94
CA GLU A 138 2.05 1.91 16.08
C GLU A 138 2.32 1.60 17.57
N ARG A 139 2.54 0.33 17.87
CA ARG A 139 2.78 -0.18 19.24
C ARG A 139 1.60 -0.04 20.21
N GLN A 140 0.45 0.46 19.76
CA GLN A 140 -0.79 0.39 20.53
C GLN A 140 -1.45 -0.97 20.37
N LEU A 141 -2.27 -1.33 21.35
CA LEU A 141 -2.95 -2.61 21.39
C LEU A 141 -4.35 -2.43 20.84
N ILE A 142 -4.63 -3.04 19.69
CA ILE A 142 -5.92 -2.97 19.01
C ILE A 142 -6.59 -4.34 19.09
N THR A 143 -7.91 -4.33 19.30
CA THR A 143 -8.75 -5.53 19.23
C THR A 143 -9.24 -5.73 17.81
N GLY A 144 -9.22 -6.96 17.31
CA GLY A 144 -9.75 -7.31 16.00
C GLY A 144 -10.47 -8.66 16.02
N VAL A 145 -11.28 -8.91 15.00
CA VAL A 145 -12.08 -10.14 14.84
C VAL A 145 -11.45 -11.03 13.78
N VAL A 146 -11.38 -12.34 14.00
CA VAL A 146 -10.87 -13.26 12.97
C VAL A 146 -11.89 -13.40 11.85
N GLN A 147 -11.57 -12.87 10.67
CA GLN A 147 -12.42 -12.99 9.48
C GLN A 147 -12.24 -14.33 8.79
N ARG A 148 -10.99 -14.72 8.52
CA ARG A 148 -10.70 -15.94 7.76
C ARG A 148 -9.30 -16.48 8.06
N MET A 149 -9.12 -17.79 7.84
CA MET A 149 -7.82 -18.45 7.96
C MET A 149 -7.43 -19.04 6.62
N GLU A 150 -6.23 -18.72 6.15
CA GLU A 150 -5.63 -19.26 4.93
C GLU A 150 -4.44 -20.13 5.33
N LYS A 151 -4.60 -21.47 5.26
CA LYS A 151 -3.62 -22.44 5.76
C LYS A 151 -3.27 -22.15 7.22
N ASP A 152 -2.05 -21.67 7.47
CA ASP A 152 -1.56 -21.33 8.80
C ASP A 152 -1.59 -19.82 9.08
N THR A 153 -2.02 -18.99 8.12
CA THR A 153 -2.08 -17.54 8.26
C THR A 153 -3.49 -17.09 8.63
N VAL A 154 -3.60 -16.29 9.70
CA VAL A 154 -4.89 -15.77 10.17
C VAL A 154 -5.07 -14.33 9.70
N LEU A 155 -6.20 -14.05 9.04
CA LEU A 155 -6.59 -12.70 8.68
C LEU A 155 -7.58 -12.16 9.72
N VAL A 156 -7.18 -11.07 10.35
CA VAL A 156 -7.91 -10.40 11.42
C VAL A 156 -8.42 -9.07 10.89
N ASP A 157 -9.68 -8.78 11.13
CA ASP A 157 -10.27 -7.49 10.82
C ASP A 157 -10.18 -6.55 12.02
N MET A 158 -9.62 -5.37 11.78
CA MET A 158 -9.48 -4.29 12.76
C MET A 158 -10.49 -3.16 12.48
N GLY A 159 -11.56 -3.45 11.72
CA GLY A 159 -12.65 -2.54 11.36
C GLY A 159 -12.36 -1.77 10.08
N ARG A 160 -11.30 -0.94 10.07
CA ARG A 160 -10.91 -0.16 8.87
C ARG A 160 -9.86 -0.83 8.00
N ALA A 161 -9.13 -1.80 8.55
CA ALA A 161 -8.07 -2.50 7.82
C ALA A 161 -7.94 -3.96 8.23
N THR A 162 -7.41 -4.76 7.32
CA THR A 162 -7.14 -6.18 7.53
C THR A 162 -5.72 -6.37 8.05
N GLY A 163 -5.61 -6.92 9.26
CA GLY A 163 -4.39 -7.44 9.84
C GLY A 163 -4.12 -8.87 9.37
N VAL A 164 -2.85 -9.22 9.26
CA VAL A 164 -2.39 -10.57 8.98
C VAL A 164 -1.44 -11.02 10.07
N LEU A 165 -1.74 -12.19 10.62
CA LEU A 165 -0.97 -12.91 11.61
C LEU A 165 -0.27 -14.09 10.94
N PHE A 166 1.05 -13.99 10.78
CA PHE A 166 1.85 -15.12 10.33
C PHE A 166 1.96 -16.19 11.43
N PRO A 167 2.25 -17.46 11.09
CA PRO A 167 2.38 -18.53 12.08
C PRO A 167 3.44 -18.23 13.16
N SER A 168 4.50 -17.51 12.79
CA SER A 168 5.56 -17.08 13.70
C SER A 168 5.12 -16.03 14.72
N GLU A 169 4.00 -15.35 14.49
CA GLU A 169 3.45 -14.26 15.32
C GLU A 169 2.22 -14.71 16.12
N GLN A 170 1.77 -15.93 15.87
CA GLN A 170 0.68 -16.57 16.60
C GLN A 170 1.23 -17.21 17.89
N ILE A 171 0.38 -17.25 18.92
CA ILE A 171 0.74 -17.92 20.17
C ILE A 171 0.62 -19.42 19.92
N LYS A 172 1.72 -20.14 20.20
CA LYS A 172 1.73 -21.59 20.14
C LYS A 172 0.66 -22.15 21.09
N ASN A 173 -0.12 -23.11 20.60
CA ASN A 173 -1.19 -23.82 21.33
C ASN A 173 -2.50 -23.05 21.55
N GLU A 174 -2.71 -21.88 20.94
CA GLU A 174 -4.02 -21.21 20.96
C GLU A 174 -4.82 -21.52 19.69
N GLN A 175 -6.11 -21.86 19.85
CA GLN A 175 -7.00 -22.14 18.73
C GLN A 175 -7.70 -20.88 18.26
N TYR A 176 -7.42 -20.47 17.02
CA TYR A 176 -8.15 -19.41 16.33
C TYR A 176 -9.42 -19.99 15.69
N LYS A 177 -10.58 -19.46 16.06
CA LYS A 177 -11.88 -19.82 15.46
C LYS A 177 -12.44 -18.63 14.69
N ILE A 178 -13.00 -18.91 13.52
CA ILE A 178 -13.66 -17.91 12.66
C ILE A 178 -14.87 -17.33 13.42
N GLY A 179 -15.04 -16.01 13.40
CA GLY A 179 -16.20 -15.34 14.00
C GLY A 179 -16.17 -15.19 15.53
N LEU A 180 -15.21 -15.81 16.23
CA LEU A 180 -14.89 -15.38 17.59
C LEU A 180 -14.17 -14.02 17.50
N ALA A 181 -14.59 -13.03 18.30
CA ALA A 181 -13.85 -11.78 18.53
C ALA A 181 -12.54 -12.02 19.31
N SER A 182 -11.79 -13.06 18.93
CA SER A 182 -11.20 -14.06 19.82
C SER A 182 -10.44 -13.49 21.03
N SER A 183 -10.96 -13.84 22.21
CA SER A 183 -10.19 -14.02 23.45
C SER A 183 -9.21 -12.90 23.80
N ARG A 184 -9.70 -11.67 24.10
CA ARG A 184 -8.98 -10.60 24.84
C ARG A 184 -7.51 -10.40 24.39
N SER A 185 -7.27 -10.57 23.10
CA SER A 185 -5.92 -10.66 22.61
C SER A 185 -5.49 -9.36 21.99
N LYS A 186 -4.73 -8.62 22.80
CA LYS A 186 -4.18 -7.33 22.45
C LYS A 186 -3.15 -7.51 21.33
N LEU A 187 -3.51 -7.14 20.10
CA LEU A 187 -2.59 -7.16 18.96
C LEU A 187 -1.83 -5.83 18.90
N SER A 188 -0.50 -5.90 18.85
CA SER A 188 0.34 -4.75 18.54
C SER A 188 0.63 -4.71 17.04
N LEU A 189 0.29 -3.61 16.38
CA LEU A 189 0.61 -3.46 14.96
C LEU A 189 2.12 -3.28 14.76
N VAL A 190 2.70 -4.04 13.83
CA VAL A 190 4.09 -3.85 13.41
C VAL A 190 4.17 -3.83 11.90
N ARG A 191 4.32 -2.60 11.39
CA ARG A 191 4.64 -2.19 10.02
C ARG A 191 3.82 -2.82 8.88
N PRO A 192 3.30 -2.02 7.96
CA PRO A 192 2.62 -2.57 6.79
C PRO A 192 3.61 -3.24 5.83
N VAL A 193 3.18 -4.33 5.20
CA VAL A 193 3.87 -4.94 4.07
C VAL A 193 3.26 -4.34 2.80
N ARG A 194 4.07 -3.72 1.94
CA ARG A 194 3.59 -3.21 0.64
C ARG A 194 3.13 -4.39 -0.22
N GLY A 195 1.82 -4.52 -0.40
CA GLY A 195 1.20 -5.57 -1.21
C GLY A 195 -0.13 -5.11 -1.82
N PRO A 196 -0.69 -5.90 -2.76
CA PRO A 196 -1.92 -5.55 -3.48
C PRO A 196 -3.17 -5.51 -2.60
N ARG A 197 -3.15 -6.21 -1.46
CA ARG A 197 -4.15 -6.08 -0.39
C ARG A 197 -3.52 -5.25 0.71
N SER A 198 -4.24 -4.26 1.26
CA SER A 198 -3.86 -3.41 2.39
C SER A 198 -3.76 -4.23 3.68
N ARG A 199 -2.77 -5.10 3.72
CA ARG A 199 -2.49 -6.03 4.81
C ARG A 199 -1.50 -5.39 5.75
N PHE A 200 -1.91 -5.23 6.99
CA PHE A 200 -1.03 -4.81 8.07
C PHE A 200 -0.48 -6.06 8.75
N ARG A 201 0.82 -6.10 8.98
CA ARG A 201 1.41 -7.14 9.80
C ARG A 201 1.11 -6.80 11.27
N ALA A 202 0.49 -7.72 11.98
CA ALA A 202 0.12 -7.54 13.37
C ALA A 202 0.92 -8.53 14.22
N ILE A 203 1.66 -8.03 15.19
CA ILE A 203 2.36 -8.86 16.17
C ILE A 203 1.50 -8.91 17.43
N ARG A 204 1.05 -10.08 17.82
CA ARG A 204 0.32 -10.22 19.07
C ARG A 204 1.30 -10.12 20.25
N ARG A 205 1.09 -9.16 21.18
CA ARG A 205 1.92 -9.01 22.39
C ARG A 205 1.10 -9.40 23.61
N VAL A 206 1.52 -10.47 24.29
CA VAL A 206 0.86 -10.96 25.50
C VAL A 206 1.14 -10.00 26.64
N LEU A 207 0.11 -9.30 27.11
CA LEU A 207 0.10 -8.79 28.49
C LEU A 207 -0.29 -9.97 29.36
N ILE A 208 0.70 -10.61 29.99
CA ILE A 208 0.43 -11.40 31.19
C ILE A 208 -0.17 -10.39 32.16
N PRO A 209 -1.42 -10.54 32.63
CA PRO A 209 -1.91 -9.73 33.71
C PRO A 209 -1.09 -10.12 34.95
N SER A 210 0.05 -9.47 35.17
CA SER A 210 0.70 -9.47 36.46
C SER A 210 -0.25 -8.73 37.40
N ALA A 211 -1.08 -9.46 38.16
CA ALA A 211 -1.55 -9.08 39.50
C ALA A 211 -2.73 -9.90 40.07
N ARG A 212 -3.30 -10.96 39.45
CA ARG A 212 -4.47 -11.63 40.08
C ARG A 212 -4.53 -13.16 40.08
N VAL A 213 -3.53 -13.87 39.58
CA VAL A 213 -3.57 -15.35 39.53
C VAL A 213 -2.63 -16.02 40.53
N TRP A 214 -1.89 -15.26 41.34
CA TRP A 214 -1.01 -15.83 42.37
C TRP A 214 -1.55 -15.75 43.82
N ASP A 215 -2.58 -14.95 44.10
CA ASP A 215 -3.09 -14.82 45.48
C ASP A 215 -3.92 -16.02 45.96
N SER A 216 -4.50 -16.81 45.05
CA SER A 216 -5.30 -17.98 45.46
C SER A 216 -4.48 -19.25 45.69
N ALA A 217 -3.25 -19.32 45.17
CA ALA A 217 -2.35 -20.47 45.39
C ALA A 217 -1.39 -20.26 46.57
N ALA A 218 -1.09 -19.00 46.95
CA ALA A 218 -0.24 -18.68 48.10
C ALA A 218 -0.91 -18.93 49.47
N LEU A 219 -2.25 -19.08 49.50
CA LEU A 219 -2.99 -19.39 50.74
C LEU A 219 -3.04 -20.89 51.08
N ALA A 220 -2.70 -21.78 50.14
CA ALA A 220 -2.77 -23.24 50.36
C ALA A 220 -1.44 -23.89 50.78
N CYS A 221 -0.32 -23.17 50.69
CA CYS A 221 1.01 -23.65 51.10
C CYS A 221 1.61 -22.73 52.17
N ARG A 222 1.01 -22.70 53.37
CA ARG A 222 1.74 -22.30 54.58
C ARG A 222 2.43 -23.53 55.15
N PRO A 223 3.77 -23.62 55.16
CA PRO A 223 4.45 -24.58 56.01
C PRO A 223 4.25 -24.13 57.46
N SER A 224 3.76 -25.02 58.31
CA SER A 224 3.68 -24.81 59.75
C SER A 224 5.09 -24.62 60.33
N TRP A 225 5.50 -23.38 60.54
CA TRP A 225 6.68 -23.05 61.33
C TRP A 225 6.28 -22.90 62.81
N PRO A 226 7.10 -23.38 63.75
CA PRO A 226 6.77 -23.38 65.17
C PRO A 226 6.91 -21.97 65.78
N ASN A 227 6.28 -21.84 66.94
CA ASN A 227 5.94 -20.60 67.63
C ASN A 227 7.17 -19.76 68.05
N SER A 228 6.97 -18.45 68.17
CA SER A 228 7.96 -17.37 68.30
C SER A 228 8.89 -17.37 69.53
N ALA A 229 8.92 -18.43 70.34
CA ALA A 229 9.67 -18.49 71.59
C ALA A 229 11.15 -18.92 71.45
N GLU A 230 11.55 -19.60 70.36
CA GLU A 230 12.93 -20.13 70.21
C GLU A 230 13.92 -19.21 69.48
N ARG A 231 13.49 -18.05 68.97
CA ARG A 231 14.41 -17.12 68.26
C ARG A 231 15.35 -16.32 69.17
N LYS A 232 15.19 -16.37 70.50
CA LYS A 232 16.02 -15.57 71.43
C LYS A 232 17.30 -16.24 71.89
N SER A 233 17.57 -17.52 71.61
CA SER A 233 18.81 -18.18 72.05
C SER A 233 19.97 -18.11 71.04
N ILE A 234 19.70 -17.86 69.76
CA ILE A 234 20.72 -18.02 68.69
C ILE A 234 21.54 -16.74 68.42
N LEU A 235 21.15 -15.58 68.97
CA LEU A 235 21.86 -14.31 68.76
C LEU A 235 22.84 -13.91 69.88
N SER A 236 23.09 -14.77 70.88
CA SER A 236 23.97 -14.43 72.03
C SER A 236 25.30 -15.17 72.10
N SER A 237 25.56 -16.16 71.25
CA SER A 237 26.84 -16.87 71.23
C SER A 237 27.69 -16.44 70.03
N GLY A 238 28.44 -15.35 70.24
CA GLY A 238 29.59 -15.04 69.40
C GLY A 238 30.63 -16.16 69.49
N ALA A 239 31.03 -16.70 68.35
CA ALA A 239 32.23 -17.52 68.23
C ALA A 239 32.99 -17.11 66.97
N ARG A 240 34.13 -16.48 67.25
CA ARG A 240 35.24 -16.09 66.39
C ARG A 240 35.92 -17.35 65.80
N ILE A 241 36.81 -17.14 64.82
CA ILE A 241 37.89 -18.05 64.33
C ILE A 241 37.40 -18.96 63.17
N ARG A 242 38.03 -19.08 61.99
CA ARG A 242 39.37 -18.79 61.48
C ARG A 242 39.29 -18.48 59.99
#